data_AF-S4UFA7-F1
#
_entry.id   AF-S4UFA7-F1
#
_cell.length_a   1.000
_cell.length_b   1.000
_cell.length_c   1.000
_cell.angle_alpha   90.00
_cell.angle_beta   90.00
_cell.angle_gamma   90.00
#
_symmetry.space_group_name_H-M   'P 1'
#
loop_
_entity.id
_entity.type
_entity.pdbx_description
1 polymer ?
#
loop_
_entity_poly.entity_id
_entity_poly.type
_entity_poly.pdbx_seq_one_letter_code
_entity_poly.pdbx_strand_id
1 'polypeptide(L)' 'QCHVEYYFRGPEKRLVYPWAKGLKIDDIIAYYDEEKFKDWVHAETGAEVLKAQHPEFELYNQGIHARSGVACADCHMP' A
#
# COMPACT_ATOMS: atom_id res chain seq x y z
N GLN A 1 -7.65 -5.11 7.21
CA GLN A 1 -8.48 -3.91 7.42
C GLN A 1 -7.62 -2.68 7.69
N CYS A 2 -6.62 -2.72 8.59
CA CYS A 2 -5.80 -1.53 8.89
C CYS A 2 -4.32 -1.68 8.49
N HIS A 3 -3.77 -2.89 8.59
CA HIS A 3 -2.37 -3.21 8.27
C HIS A 3 -2.15 -3.36 6.77
N VAL A 4 -2.23 -2.22 6.08
CA VAL A 4 -2.24 -2.09 4.62
C VAL A 4 -1.59 -0.78 4.20
N GLU A 5 -1.14 -0.73 2.95
CA GLU A 5 -0.84 0.51 2.24
C GLU A 5 -2.13 1.27 1.91
N TYR A 6 -2.09 2.60 2.06
CA TYR A 6 -3.23 3.45 1.77
C TYR A 6 -2.82 4.89 1.48
N TYR A 7 -3.71 5.61 0.78
CA TYR A 7 -3.62 7.05 0.60
C TYR A 7 -4.98 7.73 0.74
N PHE A 8 -4.98 9.07 0.72
CA PHE A 8 -6.20 9.88 0.74
C PHE A 8 -6.52 10.45 -0.64
N ARG A 9 -7.67 10.04 -1.19
CA ARG A 9 -8.15 10.46 -2.51
C ARG A 9 -9.12 11.64 -2.41
N GLY A 10 -8.89 12.65 -3.26
CA GLY A 10 -9.82 13.75 -3.48
C GLY A 10 -9.94 14.73 -2.30
N PRO A 11 -10.82 15.74 -2.42
CA PRO A 11 -10.95 16.81 -1.44
C PRO A 11 -11.47 16.32 -0.08
N GLU A 12 -12.30 15.27 -0.06
CA GLU A 12 -12.80 14.64 1.17
C GLU A 12 -11.75 13.78 1.89
N LYS A 13 -10.56 13.61 1.29
CA LYS A 13 -9.50 12.73 1.81
C LYS A 13 -10.00 11.33 2.12
N ARG A 14 -10.75 10.74 1.19
CA ARG A 14 -11.27 9.38 1.36
C ARG A 14 -10.11 8.40 1.37
N LEU A 15 -10.05 7.55 2.39
CA LEU A 15 -9.06 6.47 2.47
C LEU A 15 -9.30 5.46 1.34
N VAL A 16 -8.24 5.17 0.59
CA VAL A 16 -8.25 4.26 -0.55
C VAL A 16 -7.04 3.34 -0.48
N TYR A 17 -7.25 2.06 -0.77
CA TYR A 17 -6.17 1.10 -0.98
C TYR A 17 -5.80 1.07 -2.47
N PRO A 18 -4.53 1.27 -2.84
CA PRO A 18 -4.09 1.40 -4.24
C PRO A 18 -3.98 0.04 -4.97
N TRP A 19 -4.93 -0.86 -4.75
CA TRP A 19 -4.84 -2.26 -5.17
C TRP A 19 -5.50 -2.56 -6.51
N ALA A 20 -5.98 -1.55 -7.24
CA ALA A 20 -6.76 -1.75 -8.47
C ALA A 20 -5.99 -2.51 -9.56
N LYS A 21 -4.65 -2.49 -9.52
CA LYS A 21 -3.76 -3.22 -10.44
C LYS A 21 -3.15 -4.49 -9.83
N GLY A 22 -3.25 -4.68 -8.52
CA GLY A 22 -2.60 -5.78 -7.80
C GLY A 22 -2.03 -5.36 -6.45
N LEU A 23 -1.39 -6.30 -5.75
CA LEU A 23 -0.80 -6.10 -4.41
C LEU A 23 0.72 -5.98 -4.44
N LYS A 24 1.37 -6.18 -5.59
CA LYS A 24 2.83 -6.03 -5.69
C LYS A 24 3.20 -4.56 -5.76
N ILE A 25 4.43 -4.25 -5.35
CA ILE A 25 4.94 -2.88 -5.38
C ILE A 25 4.87 -2.26 -6.79
N ASP A 26 5.20 -3.04 -7.83
CA ASP A 26 5.14 -2.55 -9.22
C ASP A 26 3.70 -2.24 -9.65
N ASP A 27 2.72 -3.03 -9.22
CA ASP A 27 1.30 -2.80 -9.51
C ASP A 27 0.79 -1.53 -8.81
N ILE A 28 1.18 -1.34 -7.55
CA ILE A 28 0.82 -0.18 -6.73
C ILE A 28 1.45 1.10 -7.29
N ILE A 29 2.73 1.05 -7.70
CA ILE A 29 3.40 2.19 -8.38
C ILE A 29 2.69 2.50 -9.69
N ALA A 30 2.42 1.50 -10.53
CA ALA A 30 1.72 1.70 -11.79
C ALA A 30 0.32 2.31 -11.60
N TYR A 31 -0.34 2.03 -10.48
CA TYR A 31 -1.61 2.66 -10.13
C TYR A 31 -1.43 4.14 -9.79
N TYR A 32 -0.47 4.48 -8.93
CA TYR A 32 -0.21 5.87 -8.55
C TYR A 32 0.23 6.73 -9.74
N ASP A 33 1.02 6.17 -10.66
CA ASP A 33 1.44 6.83 -11.91
C ASP A 33 0.24 7.16 -12.81
N GLU A 34 -0.72 6.23 -12.94
CA GLU A 34 -1.93 6.44 -13.74
C GLU A 34 -2.84 7.52 -13.15
N GLU A 35 -2.99 7.50 -11.82
CA GLU A 35 -3.76 8.50 -11.07
C GLU A 35 -3.04 9.86 -10.98
N LYS A 36 -1.76 9.92 -11.40
CA LYS A 36 -0.88 11.09 -11.26
C LYS A 36 -0.88 11.64 -9.83
N PHE A 37 -0.84 10.71 -8.87
CA PHE A 37 -0.94 11.03 -7.45
C PHE A 37 0.45 11.32 -6.86
N LYS A 38 0.47 12.22 -5.87
CA LYS A 38 1.61 12.47 -4.98
C LYS A 38 1.10 12.79 -3.60
N ASP A 39 1.79 12.31 -2.57
CA ASP A 39 1.47 12.66 -1.19
C ASP A 39 2.03 14.03 -0.82
N TRP A 40 3.28 14.31 -1.22
CA TRP A 40 3.90 15.60 -1.02
C TRP A 40 4.98 15.90 -2.07
N VAL A 41 5.41 17.17 -2.12
CA VAL A 41 6.60 17.59 -2.85
C VAL A 41 7.75 17.70 -1.85
N HIS A 42 8.83 16.97 -2.08
CA HIS A 42 10.00 16.98 -1.21
C HIS A 42 10.63 18.39 -1.19
N ALA A 43 10.78 18.97 0.01
CA ALA A 43 11.10 20.39 0.16
C ALA A 43 12.49 20.78 -0.39
N GLU A 44 13.46 19.87 -0.35
CA GLU A 44 14.84 20.15 -0.77
C GLU A 44 15.08 19.85 -2.25
N THR A 45 14.43 18.82 -2.78
CA THR A 45 14.73 18.29 -4.13
C THR A 45 13.64 18.63 -5.15
N GLY A 46 12.46 19.06 -4.69
CA GLY A 46 11.31 19.29 -5.56
C GLY A 46 10.68 18.02 -6.12
N ALA A 47 11.13 16.83 -5.69
CA ALA A 47 10.59 15.56 -6.15
C ALA A 47 9.13 15.38 -5.71
N GLU A 48 8.29 14.83 -6.58
CA GLU A 48 6.94 14.37 -6.22
C GLU A 48 7.06 12.99 -5.57
N VAL A 49 6.58 12.83 -4.34
CA VAL A 49 6.85 11.66 -3.52
C VAL A 49 5.57 10.92 -3.15
N LEU A 50 5.67 9.60 -3.12
CA LEU A 50 4.68 8.68 -2.56
C LEU A 50 5.13 8.24 -1.16
N LYS A 51 4.21 8.23 -0.19
CA LYS A 51 4.43 7.64 1.12
C LYS A 51 4.00 6.18 1.06
N ALA A 52 4.84 5.29 1.59
CA ALA A 52 4.40 3.94 1.94
C ALA A 52 4.01 3.87 3.44
N GLN A 53 2.93 3.16 3.74
CA GLN A 53 2.35 2.99 5.06
C GLN A 53 2.17 1.49 5.33
N HIS A 54 2.95 0.96 6.28
CA HIS A 54 2.80 -0.37 6.90
C HIS A 54 2.07 -1.42 6.01
N PRO A 55 2.68 -1.84 4.89
CA PRO A 55 2.04 -2.69 3.89
C PRO A 55 2.08 -4.17 4.29
N GLU A 56 1.69 -4.50 5.52
CA GLU A 56 1.85 -5.87 6.01
C GLU A 56 0.97 -6.84 5.23
N PHE A 57 -0.30 -6.51 4.94
CA PHE A 57 -1.17 -7.42 4.20
C PHE A 57 -0.62 -7.69 2.80
N GLU A 58 -0.16 -6.66 2.11
CA GLU A 58 0.45 -6.76 0.79
C GLU A 58 1.70 -7.64 0.89
N LEU A 59 2.69 -7.29 1.71
CA LEU A 59 3.94 -8.05 1.80
C LEU A 59 3.74 -9.48 2.33
N TYR A 60 2.81 -9.69 3.25
CA TYR A 60 2.43 -11.01 3.75
C TYR A 60 1.95 -11.92 2.62
N ASN A 61 1.10 -11.42 1.71
CA ASN A 61 0.58 -12.22 0.58
C ASN A 61 1.68 -12.70 -0.38
N GLN A 62 2.88 -12.12 -0.31
CA GLN A 62 4.04 -12.48 -1.12
C GLN A 62 4.97 -13.46 -0.37
N GLY A 63 4.72 -13.71 0.91
CA GLY A 63 5.50 -14.58 1.78
C GLY A 63 5.15 -16.06 1.65
N ILE A 64 6.04 -16.92 2.19
CA ILE A 64 5.80 -18.38 2.20
C ILE A 64 4.67 -18.77 3.17
N HIS A 65 4.51 -18.06 4.29
CA HIS A 65 3.43 -18.34 5.26
C HIS A 65 2.05 -18.21 4.62
N ALA A 66 1.80 -17.12 3.89
CA ALA A 66 0.56 -16.93 3.15
C ALA A 66 0.36 -18.02 2.08
N ARG A 67 1.41 -18.37 1.31
CA ARG A 67 1.36 -19.47 0.32
C ARG A 67 1.06 -20.83 0.95
N SER A 68 1.45 -21.02 2.21
CA SER A 68 1.18 -22.23 2.99
C SER A 68 -0.16 -22.18 3.74
N GLY A 69 -0.95 -21.11 3.59
CA GLY A 69 -2.27 -20.97 4.22
C GLY A 69 -2.26 -20.53 5.69
N VAL A 70 -1.13 -20.10 6.23
CA VAL A 70 -1.00 -19.63 7.63
C VAL A 70 -1.49 -18.19 7.72
N ALA A 71 -2.56 -17.94 8.47
CA ALA A 71 -3.17 -16.63 8.65
C ALA A 71 -2.44 -15.77 9.69
N CYS A 72 -2.71 -14.46 9.70
CA CYS A 72 -2.15 -13.53 10.69
C CYS A 72 -2.45 -13.98 12.14
N ALA A 73 -3.66 -14.48 12.37
CA ALA A 73 -4.12 -14.90 13.69
C ALA A 73 -3.37 -16.12 14.23
N ASP A 74 -2.90 -17.03 13.36
CA ASP A 74 -2.18 -18.24 13.77
C ASP A 74 -0.88 -17.92 14.52
N CYS A 75 -0.30 -16.73 14.32
CA CYS A 75 0.90 -16.27 15.03
C CYS A 75 0.62 -15.16 16.05
N HIS A 76 -0.32 -14.24 15.74
CA HIS A 76 -0.52 -13.03 16.54
C HIS A 76 -1.74 -13.08 17.49
N MET A 77 -2.56 -14.14 17.41
CA MET A 77 -3.73 -14.36 18.27
C MET A 77 -3.88 -15.84 18.67
N PRO A 78 -2.92 -16.42 19.40
CA PRO A 78 -2.99 -17.82 19.85
C PRO A 78 -4.06 -18.05 20.94
#